data_AF-A0A085ZDM0-F1
#
_entry.id   AF-A0A085ZDM0-F1
#
_cell.length_a   1.000
_cell.length_b   1.000
_cell.length_c   1.000
_cell.angle_alpha   90.00
_cell.angle_beta   90.00
_cell.angle_gamma   90.00
#
_symmetry.space_group_name_H-M   'P 1'
#
loop_
_entity.id
_entity.type
_entity.pdbx_description
1 polymer ?
#
loop_
_entity_poly.entity_id
_entity_poly.type
_entity_poly.pdbx_seq_one_letter_code
_entity_poly.pdbx_strand_id
1 'polypeptide(L)'
;MLFNITLLNLLETNDDLKKSYADQGTLGYNKLIALPVIVAFIATFGAYFFYGISKTDPTYTSYFQISIAIIVICVVAVVMIQARAKKNVLGNLDDAKICLAKKIYGNSQTKVYYSIYTTGRMRHDEDFLESIADKIFEIDAEPNKQFQNKINKMFKPNLEGMNATPILLPIPFTNGEKVYKKEFSFSSLDQHMQENIQENNDKFIVLSFHSGNAVLLKSIPNH
;
A
#
# COMPACT_ATOMS: atom_id res chain seq x y z
N MET A 1 -16.01 1.26 -19.34
CA MET A 1 -15.10 0.22 -19.91
C MET A 1 -15.07 -1.00 -18.98
N LEU A 2 -15.26 -2.22 -19.51
CA LEU A 2 -15.28 -3.44 -18.69
C LEU A 2 -13.87 -3.98 -18.40
N PHE A 3 -13.62 -4.40 -17.16
CA PHE A 3 -12.34 -4.94 -16.67
C PHE A 3 -12.20 -6.44 -16.91
N ASN A 4 -12.34 -6.85 -18.18
CA ASN A 4 -12.27 -8.25 -18.55
C ASN A 4 -10.84 -8.83 -18.48
N ILE A 5 -10.75 -10.16 -18.52
CA ILE A 5 -9.49 -10.89 -18.44
C ILE A 5 -8.49 -10.53 -19.55
N THR A 6 -8.98 -10.18 -20.74
CA THR A 6 -8.13 -9.76 -21.87
C THR A 6 -7.41 -8.46 -21.56
N LEU A 7 -8.12 -7.47 -21.02
CA LEU A 7 -7.53 -6.21 -20.58
C LEU A 7 -6.54 -6.45 -19.43
N LEU A 8 -6.92 -7.24 -18.42
CA LEU A 8 -6.07 -7.50 -17.26
C LEU A 8 -4.75 -8.19 -17.66
N ASN A 9 -4.81 -9.17 -18.56
CA ASN A 9 -3.62 -9.84 -19.11
C ASN A 9 -2.75 -8.88 -19.94
N LEU A 10 -3.36 -7.99 -20.73
CA LEU A 10 -2.62 -6.99 -21.51
C LEU A 10 -1.91 -5.98 -20.60
N LEU A 11 -2.56 -5.53 -19.52
CA LEU A 11 -1.92 -4.66 -18.53
C LEU A 11 -0.79 -5.39 -17.80
N GLU A 12 -0.91 -6.70 -17.60
CA GLU A 12 0.10 -7.53 -16.94
C GLU A 12 1.37 -7.69 -17.78
N THR A 13 1.31 -7.51 -19.10
CA THR A 13 2.49 -7.50 -19.99
C THR A 13 3.03 -6.09 -20.27
N ASN A 14 2.40 -5.04 -19.74
CA ASN A 14 2.81 -3.66 -19.98
C ASN A 14 3.87 -3.19 -18.96
N ASP A 15 5.14 -3.34 -19.33
CA ASP A 15 6.26 -2.93 -18.47
C ASP A 15 6.32 -1.43 -18.21
N ASP A 16 5.95 -0.61 -19.19
CA ASP A 16 6.01 0.85 -19.04
C ASP A 16 4.97 1.34 -18.03
N LEU A 17 3.79 0.72 -18.04
CA LEU A 17 2.80 0.90 -16.99
C LEU A 17 3.39 0.51 -15.63
N LYS A 18 3.92 -0.71 -15.48
CA LYS A 18 4.49 -1.16 -14.19
C LYS A 18 5.61 -0.25 -13.69
N LYS A 19 6.50 0.22 -14.57
CA LYS A 19 7.57 1.19 -14.25
C LYS A 19 7.02 2.50 -13.71
N SER A 20 5.94 3.02 -14.28
CA SER A 20 5.30 4.27 -13.81
C SER A 20 4.78 4.18 -12.37
N TYR A 21 4.50 2.97 -11.88
CA TYR A 21 4.05 2.71 -10.51
C TYR A 21 5.16 2.20 -9.58
N ALA A 22 6.39 2.01 -10.08
CA ALA A 22 7.49 1.43 -9.30
C ALA A 22 7.80 2.23 -8.03
N ASP A 23 7.73 3.56 -8.10
CA ASP A 23 7.97 4.43 -6.93
C ASP A 23 6.94 4.20 -5.83
N GLN A 24 5.66 4.03 -6.17
CA GLN A 24 4.62 3.68 -5.22
C GLN A 24 4.76 2.23 -4.73
N GLY A 25 5.26 1.32 -5.58
CA GLY A 25 5.60 -0.05 -5.22
C GLY A 25 6.75 -0.15 -4.20
N THR A 26 7.61 0.87 -4.08
CA THR A 26 8.65 0.91 -3.03
C THR A 26 8.09 1.18 -1.62
N LEU A 27 6.88 1.72 -1.52
CA LEU A 27 6.23 2.06 -0.23
C LEU A 27 5.86 0.78 0.52
N GLY A 28 6.77 0.27 1.34
CA GLY A 28 6.61 -0.97 2.09
C GLY A 28 7.81 -1.91 2.00
N TYR A 29 8.75 -1.66 1.08
CA TYR A 29 9.93 -2.50 0.89
C TYR A 29 10.92 -2.43 2.06
N ASN A 30 11.01 -1.30 2.77
CA ASN A 30 12.07 -1.10 3.76
C ASN A 30 11.55 -0.44 5.04
N LYS A 31 11.12 -1.27 6.01
CA LYS A 31 11.00 -0.85 7.42
C LYS A 31 12.33 -0.31 7.97
N LEU A 32 13.47 -0.69 7.36
CA LEU A 32 14.80 -0.19 7.67
C LEU A 32 14.97 1.32 7.45
N ILE A 33 14.10 1.98 6.67
CA ILE A 33 14.13 3.44 6.50
C ILE A 33 13.75 4.17 7.80
N ALA A 34 13.02 3.52 8.71
CA ALA A 34 12.61 4.12 9.98
C ALA A 34 13.81 4.42 10.89
N LEU A 35 14.86 3.58 10.84
CA LEU A 35 16.05 3.74 11.67
C LEU A 35 16.78 5.07 11.42
N PRO A 36 17.24 5.40 10.19
CA PRO A 36 17.90 6.68 9.93
C PRO A 36 16.96 7.87 10.14
N VAL A 37 15.64 7.72 9.94
CA VAL A 37 14.66 8.79 10.22
C VAL A 37 14.57 9.09 11.72
N ILE A 38 14.47 8.07 12.56
CA ILE A 38 14.43 8.23 14.02
C ILE A 38 15.74 8.83 14.53
N VAL A 39 16.89 8.35 14.04
CA VAL A 39 18.19 8.88 14.42
C VAL A 39 18.35 10.34 13.98
N ALA A 40 17.94 10.70 12.75
CA ALA A 40 17.96 12.08 12.28
C ALA A 40 17.06 12.99 13.13
N PHE A 41 15.88 12.51 13.53
CA PHE A 41 14.97 13.24 14.40
C PHE A 41 15.62 13.54 15.75
N ILE A 42 16.18 12.52 16.42
CA ILE A 42 16.90 12.70 17.70
C ILE A 42 18.09 13.65 17.52
N ALA A 43 18.87 13.49 16.46
CA ALA A 43 20.01 14.36 16.16
C ALA A 43 19.59 15.81 15.88
N THR A 44 18.39 16.04 15.33
CA THR A 44 17.85 17.39 15.13
C THR A 44 17.53 18.07 16.47
N PHE A 45 16.94 17.34 17.42
CA PHE A 45 16.76 17.84 18.78
C PHE A 45 18.10 18.12 19.47
N GLY A 46 19.07 17.22 19.31
CA GLY A 46 20.44 17.41 19.80
C GLY A 46 21.09 18.66 19.23
N ALA A 47 21.02 18.85 17.91
CA ALA A 47 21.56 20.02 17.23
C ALA A 47 20.92 21.31 17.76
N TYR A 48 19.59 21.35 17.91
CA TYR A 48 18.88 22.51 18.46
C TYR A 48 19.33 22.83 19.89
N PHE A 49 19.39 21.80 20.75
CA PHE A 49 19.80 21.95 22.15
C PHE A 49 21.25 22.44 22.29
N PHE A 50 22.18 21.78 21.59
CA PHE A 50 23.60 22.14 21.64
C PHE A 50 23.89 23.49 20.98
N TYR A 51 23.14 23.89 19.95
CA TYR A 51 23.23 25.24 19.38
C TYR A 51 22.80 26.32 20.38
N GLY A 52 21.79 26.04 21.22
CA GLY A 52 21.38 26.93 22.30
C GLY A 52 22.49 27.14 23.33
N ILE A 53 23.12 26.05 23.78
CA ILE A 53 24.19 26.06 24.78
C ILE A 53 25.51 26.61 24.21
N SER A 54 25.80 26.38 22.93
CA SER A 54 27.04 26.85 22.30
C SER A 54 27.17 28.36 22.26
N LYS A 55 26.05 29.09 22.42
CA LYS A 55 26.06 30.56 22.57
C LYS A 55 26.67 31.03 23.89
N THR A 56 26.64 30.18 24.91
CA THR A 56 27.18 30.47 26.25
C THR A 56 28.50 29.75 26.53
N ASP A 57 28.70 28.55 25.99
CA ASP A 57 29.95 27.79 26.12
C ASP A 57 30.39 27.24 24.74
N PRO A 58 31.50 27.75 24.18
CA PRO A 58 31.98 27.37 22.84
C PRO A 58 32.29 25.88 22.67
N THR A 59 32.59 25.15 23.75
CA THR A 59 32.89 23.70 23.67
C THR A 59 31.72 22.88 23.12
N TYR A 60 30.49 23.37 23.27
CA TYR A 60 29.29 22.73 22.74
C TYR A 60 29.10 22.88 21.22
N THR A 61 29.90 23.75 20.58
CA THR A 61 29.92 23.91 19.12
C THR A 61 30.29 22.59 18.42
N SER A 62 31.22 21.83 19.00
CA SER A 62 31.63 20.53 18.46
C SER A 62 30.48 19.51 18.46
N TYR A 63 29.66 19.49 19.52
CA TYR A 63 28.49 18.61 19.63
C TYR A 63 27.35 19.00 18.68
N PHE A 64 27.18 20.31 18.44
CA PHE A 64 26.29 20.81 17.39
C PHE A 64 26.76 20.32 16.01
N GLN A 65 28.03 20.48 15.66
CA GLN A 65 28.58 20.04 14.37
C GLN A 65 28.46 18.53 14.17
N ILE A 66 28.72 17.72 15.20
CA ILE A 66 28.53 16.26 15.16
C ILE A 66 27.06 15.92 14.88
N SER A 67 26.13 16.60 15.54
CA SER A 67 24.69 16.38 15.35
C SER A 67 24.26 16.71 13.92
N ILE A 68 24.76 17.80 13.34
CA ILE A 68 24.55 18.15 11.92
C ILE A 68 25.13 17.09 10.99
N ALA A 69 26.35 16.60 11.25
CA ALA A 69 26.97 15.54 10.45
C ALA A 69 26.14 14.25 10.46
N ILE A 70 25.60 13.86 11.62
CA ILE A 70 24.70 12.70 11.76
C ILE A 70 23.42 12.89 10.92
N ILE A 71 22.81 14.08 10.95
CA ILE A 71 21.61 14.37 10.14
C ILE A 71 21.92 14.19 8.66
N VAL A 72 23.04 14.75 8.17
CA VAL A 72 23.46 14.62 6.76
C VAL A 72 23.66 13.16 6.38
N ILE A 73 24.37 12.38 7.22
CA ILE A 73 24.58 10.94 6.98
C ILE A 73 23.25 10.19 6.92
N CYS A 74 22.30 10.49 7.80
CA CYS A 74 20.98 9.88 7.80
C CYS A 74 20.19 10.21 6.53
N VAL A 75 20.24 11.45 6.05
CA VAL A 75 19.60 11.85 4.78
C VAL A 75 20.20 11.07 3.61
N VAL A 76 21.53 10.99 3.51
CA VAL A 76 22.21 10.20 2.47
C VAL A 76 21.81 8.73 2.56
N ALA A 77 21.77 8.15 3.76
CA ALA A 77 21.35 6.76 3.96
C ALA A 77 19.90 6.53 3.51
N VAL A 78 18.97 7.43 3.83
CA VAL A 78 17.58 7.36 3.37
C VAL A 78 17.50 7.36 1.84
N VAL A 79 18.22 8.26 1.17
CA VAL A 79 18.26 8.34 -0.30
C VAL A 79 18.81 7.04 -0.90
N MET A 80 19.91 6.50 -0.35
CA MET A 80 20.49 5.24 -0.83
C MET A 80 19.55 4.05 -0.64
N ILE A 81 18.85 3.97 0.49
CA ILE A 81 17.87 2.91 0.79
C ILE A 81 16.71 2.98 -0.21
N GLN A 82 16.18 4.18 -0.48
CA GLN A 82 15.10 4.37 -1.46
C GLN A 82 15.56 4.03 -2.88
N ALA A 83 16.75 4.48 -3.29
CA ALA A 83 17.32 4.17 -4.59
C ALA A 83 17.50 2.64 -4.79
N ARG A 84 17.96 1.93 -3.76
CA ARG A 84 18.10 0.47 -3.80
C ARG A 84 16.73 -0.23 -3.86
N ALA A 85 15.74 0.24 -3.10
CA ALA A 85 14.39 -0.29 -3.15
C ALA A 85 13.78 -0.13 -4.55
N LYS A 86 13.91 1.06 -5.15
CA LYS A 86 13.47 1.34 -6.52
C LYS A 86 14.17 0.43 -7.52
N LYS A 87 15.49 0.26 -7.42
CA LYS A 87 16.25 -0.66 -8.28
C LYS A 87 15.75 -2.10 -8.16
N ASN A 88 15.42 -2.57 -6.96
CA ASN A 88 14.87 -3.91 -6.76
C ASN A 88 13.46 -4.07 -7.34
N VAL A 89 12.60 -3.06 -7.22
CA VAL A 89 11.26 -3.09 -7.84
C VAL A 89 11.37 -3.09 -9.36
N LEU A 90 12.24 -2.24 -9.92
CA LEU A 90 12.49 -2.19 -11.37
C LEU A 90 13.16 -3.45 -11.91
N GLY A 91 13.99 -4.12 -11.11
CA GLY A 91 14.63 -5.38 -11.49
C GLY A 91 13.70 -6.60 -11.44
N ASN A 92 12.55 -6.50 -10.76
CA ASN A 92 11.58 -7.58 -10.59
C ASN A 92 10.18 -7.15 -11.07
N LEU A 93 10.10 -6.39 -12.17
CA LEU A 93 8.81 -5.96 -12.72
C LEU A 93 7.96 -7.14 -13.20
N ASP A 94 8.59 -8.24 -13.60
CA ASP A 94 7.91 -9.48 -13.97
C ASP A 94 7.10 -10.08 -12.80
N ASP A 95 7.54 -9.86 -11.56
CA ASP A 95 6.84 -10.29 -10.35
C ASP A 95 5.66 -9.37 -9.99
N ALA A 96 5.58 -8.18 -10.58
CA ALA A 96 4.49 -7.25 -10.34
C ALA A 96 3.23 -7.72 -11.08
N LYS A 97 2.23 -8.12 -10.30
CA LYS A 97 0.98 -8.70 -10.81
C LYS A 97 -0.10 -7.66 -10.94
N ILE A 98 -0.82 -7.69 -12.05
CA ILE A 98 -2.09 -6.99 -12.17
C ILE A 98 -3.16 -7.85 -11.52
N CYS A 99 -3.88 -7.28 -10.58
CA CYS A 99 -4.93 -7.96 -9.83
C CYS A 99 -6.21 -7.14 -9.89
N LEU A 100 -7.33 -7.83 -9.88
CA LEU A 100 -8.62 -7.22 -9.62
C LEU A 100 -8.81 -7.08 -8.11
N ALA A 101 -9.39 -5.97 -7.70
CA ALA A 101 -9.75 -5.66 -6.33
C ALA A 101 -11.22 -5.24 -6.28
N LYS A 102 -11.84 -5.40 -5.11
CA LYS A 102 -13.26 -5.09 -4.89
C LYS A 102 -13.42 -4.26 -3.62
N LYS A 103 -14.17 -3.15 -3.71
CA LYS A 103 -14.54 -2.36 -2.53
C LYS A 103 -15.48 -3.17 -1.63
N ILE A 104 -15.30 -3.07 -0.32
CA ILE A 104 -16.15 -3.70 0.69
C ILE A 104 -16.84 -2.62 1.53
N TYR A 105 -16.11 -1.95 2.42
CA TYR A 105 -16.61 -0.87 3.27
C TYR A 105 -15.77 0.37 3.06
N GLY A 106 -16.33 1.56 3.26
CA GLY A 106 -15.55 2.78 3.18
C GLY A 106 -16.32 4.02 3.54
N ASN A 107 -15.66 5.17 3.40
CA ASN A 107 -16.24 6.47 3.63
C ASN A 107 -16.22 7.25 2.31
N SER A 108 -17.41 7.51 1.76
CA SER A 108 -17.57 8.24 0.50
C SER A 108 -17.15 9.70 0.58
N GLN A 109 -17.18 10.33 1.76
CA GLN A 109 -16.69 11.71 1.94
C GLN A 109 -15.17 11.79 1.80
N THR A 110 -14.45 10.84 2.42
CA THR A 110 -12.98 10.79 2.33
C THR A 110 -12.48 10.03 1.10
N LYS A 111 -13.39 9.37 0.37
CA LYS A 111 -13.11 8.48 -0.77
C LYS A 111 -12.10 7.38 -0.43
N VAL A 112 -12.14 6.86 0.80
CA VAL A 112 -11.27 5.77 1.27
C VAL A 112 -12.11 4.53 1.53
N TYR A 113 -11.69 3.41 0.95
CA TYR A 113 -12.42 2.14 1.03
C TYR A 113 -11.49 0.99 1.43
N TYR A 114 -11.92 0.20 2.42
CA TYR A 114 -11.46 -1.17 2.60
C TYR A 114 -11.82 -1.99 1.38
N SER A 115 -10.82 -2.62 0.82
CA SER A 115 -10.97 -3.44 -0.37
C SER A 115 -10.23 -4.76 -0.18
N ILE A 116 -10.65 -5.76 -0.94
CA ILE A 116 -10.00 -7.06 -1.00
C ILE A 116 -9.41 -7.30 -2.38
N TYR A 117 -8.32 -8.06 -2.44
CA TYR A 117 -7.69 -8.51 -3.68
C TYR A 117 -6.88 -9.78 -3.43
N THR A 118 -6.54 -10.50 -4.49
CA THR A 118 -5.64 -11.64 -4.43
C THR A 118 -4.57 -11.54 -5.50
N THR A 119 -3.38 -12.06 -5.20
CA THR A 119 -2.22 -12.09 -6.10
C THR A 119 -1.96 -13.49 -6.65
N GLY A 120 -2.83 -14.46 -6.32
CA GLY A 120 -2.66 -15.85 -6.65
C GLY A 120 -3.26 -16.22 -8.00
N ARG A 121 -3.83 -17.42 -8.08
CA ARG A 121 -4.45 -17.95 -9.31
C ARG A 121 -5.76 -17.25 -9.63
N MET A 122 -6.50 -16.80 -8.60
CA MET A 122 -7.81 -16.16 -8.75
C MET A 122 -7.71 -14.63 -8.93
N ARG A 123 -6.54 -14.09 -9.28
CA ARG A 123 -6.28 -12.63 -9.31
C ARG A 123 -7.11 -11.84 -10.32
N HIS A 124 -7.65 -12.49 -11.34
CA HIS A 124 -8.55 -11.89 -12.35
C HIS A 124 -9.97 -12.47 -12.27
N ASP A 125 -10.24 -13.35 -11.32
CA ASP A 125 -11.52 -14.04 -11.20
C ASP A 125 -12.51 -13.14 -10.44
N GLU A 126 -13.46 -12.59 -11.20
CA GLU A 126 -14.49 -11.70 -10.70
C GLU A 126 -15.46 -12.38 -9.74
N ASP A 127 -15.90 -13.59 -10.10
CA ASP A 127 -16.90 -14.35 -9.33
C ASP A 127 -16.29 -14.82 -8.00
N PHE A 128 -15.01 -15.19 -8.01
CA PHE A 128 -14.28 -15.47 -6.79
C PHE A 128 -14.27 -14.26 -5.85
N LEU A 129 -13.89 -13.07 -6.34
CA LEU A 129 -13.85 -11.87 -5.49
C LEU A 129 -15.24 -11.47 -4.97
N GLU A 130 -16.27 -11.57 -5.81
CA GLU A 130 -17.65 -11.29 -5.40
C GLU A 130 -18.09 -12.28 -4.32
N SER A 131 -17.82 -13.57 -4.48
CA SER A 131 -18.16 -14.59 -3.48
C SER A 131 -17.50 -14.35 -2.12
N ILE A 132 -16.29 -13.79 -2.08
CA ILE A 132 -15.62 -13.40 -0.84
C ILE A 132 -16.25 -12.12 -0.26
N ALA A 133 -16.61 -11.15 -1.12
CA ALA A 133 -17.30 -9.94 -0.70
C ALA A 133 -18.66 -10.27 -0.06
N ASP A 134 -19.46 -11.12 -0.71
CA ASP A 134 -20.76 -11.58 -0.21
C ASP A 134 -20.62 -12.26 1.15
N LYS A 135 -19.64 -13.16 1.32
CA LYS A 135 -19.34 -13.77 2.62
C LYS A 135 -18.98 -12.75 3.71
N ILE A 136 -18.34 -11.62 3.34
CA ILE A 136 -18.03 -10.56 4.29
C ILE A 136 -19.30 -9.77 4.64
N PHE A 137 -20.17 -9.49 3.67
CA PHE A 137 -21.42 -8.78 3.91
C PHE A 137 -22.43 -9.62 4.71
N GLU A 138 -22.46 -10.93 4.49
CA GLU A 138 -23.33 -11.88 5.19
C GLU A 138 -22.70 -12.47 6.47
N ILE A 139 -21.58 -11.90 6.93
CA ILE A 139 -20.85 -12.42 8.10
C ILE A 139 -21.71 -12.48 9.37
N ASP A 140 -22.80 -11.72 9.44
CA ASP A 140 -23.74 -11.76 10.56
C ASP A 140 -24.56 -13.05 10.64
N ALA A 141 -24.71 -13.77 9.53
CA ALA A 141 -25.33 -15.09 9.45
C ALA A 141 -24.36 -16.23 9.80
N GLU A 142 -23.06 -15.95 10.00
CA GLU A 142 -22.06 -16.97 10.32
C GLU A 142 -22.35 -17.64 11.68
N PRO A 143 -22.54 -18.97 11.71
CA PRO A 143 -22.81 -19.69 12.96
C PRO A 143 -21.63 -19.67 13.93
N ASN A 144 -20.39 -19.64 13.42
CA ASN A 144 -19.20 -19.56 14.27
C ASN A 144 -18.94 -18.13 14.77
N LYS A 145 -19.39 -17.82 16.00
CA LYS A 145 -19.21 -16.51 16.62
C LYS A 145 -17.77 -16.05 16.77
N GLN A 146 -16.81 -16.95 16.99
CA GLN A 146 -15.39 -16.56 17.06
C GLN A 146 -14.89 -16.10 15.69
N PHE A 147 -15.32 -16.79 14.64
CA PHE A 147 -14.96 -16.48 13.27
C PHE A 147 -15.63 -15.19 12.78
N GLN A 148 -16.93 -15.02 13.05
CA GLN A 148 -17.66 -13.76 12.86
C GLN A 148 -16.92 -12.59 13.51
N ASN A 149 -16.58 -12.70 14.80
CA ASN A 149 -15.88 -11.64 15.53
C ASN A 149 -14.50 -11.33 14.94
N LYS A 150 -13.79 -12.33 14.42
CA LYS A 150 -12.49 -12.15 13.78
C LYS A 150 -12.60 -11.34 12.50
N ILE A 151 -13.55 -11.67 11.62
CA ILE A 151 -13.78 -10.94 10.37
C ILE A 151 -14.33 -9.54 10.67
N ASN A 152 -15.32 -9.42 11.56
CA ASN A 152 -15.85 -8.11 11.97
C ASN A 152 -14.76 -7.21 12.53
N LYS A 153 -13.85 -7.74 13.36
CA LYS A 153 -12.69 -6.99 13.85
C LYS A 153 -11.77 -6.52 12.72
N MET A 154 -11.54 -7.35 11.71
CA MET A 154 -10.74 -6.97 10.54
C MET A 154 -11.39 -5.84 9.75
N PHE A 155 -12.72 -5.77 9.67
CA PHE A 155 -13.44 -4.74 8.90
C PHE A 155 -14.05 -3.62 9.76
N LYS A 156 -13.66 -3.51 11.04
CA LYS A 156 -14.09 -2.40 11.89
C LYS A 156 -13.76 -1.06 11.21
N PRO A 157 -14.64 -0.05 11.32
CA PRO A 157 -14.46 1.27 10.71
C PRO A 157 -13.42 2.09 11.48
N ASN A 158 -12.20 1.59 11.57
CA ASN A 158 -11.05 2.28 12.16
C ASN A 158 -9.99 2.38 11.07
N LEU A 159 -10.11 3.42 10.23
CA LEU A 159 -9.24 3.61 9.07
C LEU A 159 -7.79 3.73 9.56
N GLU A 160 -6.99 2.69 9.33
CA GLU A 160 -5.59 2.59 9.74
C GLU A 160 -4.68 3.42 8.82
N GLY A 161 -5.24 3.98 7.74
CA GLY A 161 -4.57 4.84 6.79
C GLY A 161 -3.97 4.08 5.61
N MET A 162 -3.72 4.80 4.51
CA MET A 162 -3.30 4.22 3.21
C MET A 162 -1.94 3.49 3.24
N ASN A 163 -1.13 3.73 4.28
CA ASN A 163 0.17 3.11 4.49
C ASN A 163 0.11 1.82 5.33
N ALA A 164 -1.08 1.40 5.75
CA ALA A 164 -1.25 0.16 6.49
C ALA A 164 -0.81 -1.04 5.63
N THR A 165 -0.06 -1.94 6.26
CA THR A 165 0.34 -3.20 5.61
C THR A 165 -0.90 -4.03 5.26
N PRO A 166 -0.94 -4.67 4.08
CA PRO A 166 -2.03 -5.57 3.72
C PRO A 166 -2.25 -6.64 4.79
N ILE A 167 -3.51 -6.88 5.17
CA ILE A 167 -3.88 -7.89 6.16
C ILE A 167 -4.37 -9.13 5.41
N LEU A 168 -3.76 -10.28 5.68
CA LEU A 168 -4.19 -11.54 5.09
C LEU A 168 -5.49 -12.02 5.77
N LEU A 169 -6.52 -12.29 4.97
CA LEU A 169 -7.74 -12.92 5.45
C LEU A 169 -7.48 -14.38 5.85
N PRO A 170 -8.28 -14.98 6.76
CA PRO A 170 -8.10 -16.38 7.13
C PRO A 170 -8.15 -17.30 5.89
N ILE A 171 -7.16 -18.17 5.73
CA ILE A 171 -7.08 -19.11 4.60
C ILE A 171 -8.34 -20.00 4.47
N PRO A 172 -8.94 -20.50 5.57
CA PRO A 172 -10.20 -21.25 5.48
C PRO A 172 -11.39 -20.42 4.96
N PHE A 173 -11.38 -19.10 5.16
CA PHE A 173 -12.43 -18.19 4.66
C PHE A 173 -12.43 -18.08 3.13
N THR A 174 -11.23 -18.23 2.56
CA THR A 174 -10.87 -17.88 1.18
C THR A 174 -10.62 -19.12 0.33
N ASN A 175 -11.11 -20.28 0.79
CA ASN A 175 -10.97 -21.57 0.10
C ASN A 175 -9.51 -21.92 -0.25
N GLY A 176 -8.56 -21.55 0.61
CA GLY A 176 -7.14 -21.82 0.39
C GLY A 176 -6.36 -20.72 -0.35
N GLU A 177 -7.03 -19.70 -0.87
CA GLU A 177 -6.40 -18.61 -1.63
C GLU A 177 -5.90 -17.48 -0.70
N LYS A 178 -4.75 -16.88 -1.01
CA LYS A 178 -4.26 -15.72 -0.25
C LYS A 178 -5.02 -14.46 -0.68
N VAL A 179 -6.01 -14.05 0.09
CA VAL A 179 -6.75 -12.80 -0.11
C VAL A 179 -6.31 -11.76 0.92
N TYR A 180 -5.98 -10.58 0.43
CA TYR A 180 -5.49 -9.46 1.22
C TYR A 180 -6.58 -8.42 1.36
N LYS A 181 -6.69 -7.83 2.54
CA LYS A 181 -7.46 -6.63 2.85
C LYS A 181 -6.51 -5.44 2.89
N LYS A 182 -6.85 -4.35 2.19
CA LYS A 182 -6.12 -3.07 2.27
C LYS A 182 -7.07 -1.88 2.05
N GLU A 183 -6.71 -0.72 2.60
CA GLU A 183 -7.36 0.55 2.29
C GLU A 183 -6.80 1.17 1.01
N PHE A 184 -7.70 1.66 0.15
CA PHE A 184 -7.33 2.43 -1.03
C PHE A 184 -8.05 3.77 -1.03
N SER A 185 -7.33 4.83 -1.39
CA SER A 185 -7.92 6.16 -1.60
C SER A 185 -8.18 6.41 -3.07
N PHE A 186 -9.41 6.78 -3.37
CA PHE A 186 -9.92 7.09 -4.69
C PHE A 186 -9.92 8.61 -4.94
N SER A 187 -9.35 9.39 -4.00
CA SER A 187 -9.27 10.85 -4.07
C SER A 187 -8.52 11.37 -5.30
N SER A 188 -7.52 10.61 -5.76
CA SER A 188 -6.66 10.97 -6.90
C SER A 188 -7.06 10.32 -8.24
N LEU A 189 -8.19 9.60 -8.28
CA LEU A 189 -8.69 9.02 -9.52
C LEU A 189 -9.34 10.09 -10.39
N ASP A 190 -9.09 10.03 -11.69
CA ASP A 190 -9.86 10.80 -12.65
C ASP A 190 -11.33 10.34 -12.70
N GLN A 191 -12.20 11.18 -13.28
CA GLN A 191 -13.63 10.90 -13.32
C GLN A 191 -13.94 9.65 -14.16
N HIS A 192 -13.24 9.45 -15.28
CA HIS A 192 -13.46 8.32 -16.17
C HIS A 192 -13.15 6.98 -15.48
N MET A 193 -12.07 6.91 -14.69
CA MET A 193 -11.75 5.74 -13.89
C MET A 193 -12.79 5.51 -12.78
N GLN A 194 -13.30 6.57 -12.14
CA GLN A 194 -14.39 6.42 -11.16
C GLN A 194 -15.66 5.83 -11.80
N GLU A 195 -16.03 6.28 -12.99
CA GLU A 195 -17.16 5.74 -13.77
C GLU A 195 -16.92 4.29 -14.17
N ASN A 196 -15.73 3.95 -14.69
CA ASN A 196 -15.37 2.56 -15.00
C ASN A 196 -15.51 1.66 -13.78
N ILE A 197 -15.08 2.11 -12.60
CA ILE A 197 -15.18 1.31 -11.37
C ILE A 197 -16.64 1.08 -10.98
N GLN A 198 -17.53 2.06 -11.19
CA GLN A 198 -18.97 1.89 -10.97
C GLN A 198 -19.59 0.91 -11.97
N GLU A 199 -19.25 1.01 -13.25
CA GLU A 199 -19.70 0.09 -14.30
C GLU A 199 -19.26 -1.37 -14.06
N ASN A 200 -18.13 -1.57 -13.36
CA ASN A 200 -17.61 -2.88 -12.99
C ASN A 200 -18.02 -3.29 -11.56
N ASN A 201 -19.17 -2.83 -11.07
CA ASN A 201 -19.71 -3.19 -9.76
C ASN A 201 -18.69 -2.95 -8.63
N ASP A 202 -18.10 -1.76 -8.55
CA ASP A 202 -17.09 -1.38 -7.55
C ASP A 202 -15.79 -2.21 -7.57
N LYS A 203 -15.54 -2.95 -8.64
CA LYS A 203 -14.24 -3.61 -8.89
C LYS A 203 -13.29 -2.62 -9.55
N PHE A 204 -12.00 -2.78 -9.26
CA PHE A 204 -10.94 -1.88 -9.74
C PHE A 204 -9.61 -2.61 -9.87
N ILE A 205 -8.69 -2.03 -10.63
CA ILE A 205 -7.42 -2.67 -10.95
C ILE A 205 -6.34 -2.19 -9.98
N VAL A 206 -5.54 -3.12 -9.49
CA VAL A 206 -4.38 -2.83 -8.64
C VAL A 206 -3.12 -3.52 -9.15
N LEU A 207 -1.99 -2.87 -8.95
CA LEU A 207 -0.67 -3.42 -9.19
C LEU A 207 -0.13 -3.93 -7.85
N SER A 208 -0.04 -5.25 -7.70
CA SER A 208 0.61 -5.85 -6.54
C SER A 208 2.09 -6.00 -6.80
N PHE A 209 2.87 -5.23 -6.05
CA PHE A 209 4.31 -5.43 -5.91
C PHE A 209 4.55 -6.39 -4.72
N HIS A 210 5.82 -6.65 -4.43
CA HIS A 210 6.26 -7.64 -3.45
C HIS A 210 5.52 -7.60 -2.09
N SER A 211 5.48 -8.75 -1.40
CA SER A 211 4.81 -8.93 -0.09
C SER A 211 3.29 -8.65 -0.08
N GLY A 212 2.65 -8.69 -1.25
CA GLY A 212 1.22 -8.45 -1.40
C GLY A 212 0.83 -6.99 -1.26
N ASN A 213 1.77 -6.04 -1.27
CA ASN A 213 1.45 -4.63 -1.26
C ASN A 213 0.92 -4.18 -2.62
N ALA A 214 -0.33 -3.74 -2.67
CA ALA A 214 -0.97 -3.32 -3.90
C ALA A 214 -1.18 -1.81 -3.98
N VAL A 215 -1.04 -1.28 -5.20
CA VAL A 215 -1.22 0.13 -5.53
C VAL A 215 -2.36 0.26 -6.53
N LEU A 216 -3.25 1.22 -6.32
CA LEU A 216 -4.38 1.50 -7.20
C LEU A 216 -3.91 1.98 -8.58
N LEU A 217 -4.40 1.36 -9.66
CA LEU A 217 -4.24 1.87 -11.01
C LEU A 217 -5.12 3.13 -11.16
N LYS A 218 -4.49 4.27 -11.44
CA LYS A 218 -5.17 5.57 -11.47
C LYS A 218 -5.88 5.87 -12.79
N SER A 219 -5.34 5.35 -13.89
CA SER A 219 -5.88 5.50 -15.25
C SER A 219 -5.48 4.30 -16.09
N ILE A 220 -6.32 3.94 -17.07
CA ILE A 220 -5.97 2.94 -18.07
C ILE A 220 -5.27 3.68 -19.22
N PRO A 221 -4.07 3.25 -19.66
CA PRO A 221 -3.41 3.85 -20.81
C PRO A 221 -4.33 3.78 -22.04
N ASN A 222 -4.54 4.90 -22.72
CA ASN A 222 -5.21 4.89 -24.01
C ASN A 222 -4.32 4.14 -25.01
N HIS A 223 -4.88 3.13 -25.68
CA HIS A 223 -4.26 2.48 -26.83
C HIS A 223 -4.63 3.20 -28.12
#